data_AF-A0A540UY34-F1
#
_entry.id   AF-A0A540UY34-F1
#
_cell.length_a   1.000
_cell.length_b   1.000
_cell.length_c   1.000
_cell.angle_alpha   90.00
_cell.angle_beta   90.00
_cell.angle_gamma   90.00
#
_symmetry.space_group_name_H-M   'P 1'
#
loop_
_entity.id
_entity.type
_entity.pdbx_description
1 polymer ?
#
loop_
_entity_poly.entity_id
_entity_poly.type
_entity_poly.pdbx_seq_one_letter_code
_entity_poly.pdbx_strand_id
1 'polypeptide(L)'
;MRESYSIELVNRGDDDDFLKALKIYDNVTPVTIKTDPNDFIYWIDNTVEEFKINIFKIYCNEKLIGMTMTSFLSHTKIMILEYIAVEKSYRKNVVYLSCLNLLGQYFSNEKNYSINYWVTDINNDNNGQGIDSESKMFQTILDIEGYKKIDAPFKTPSLGMTDIPGFEAYLMIKSTDNLNSLSKTIYGGLIKSIFFDYYFQWYQKLLSKEDFSEYQKELSLTYKKIEKRIDTLSDPIQILDDGYKVFKEATGSTPITLSLIHIS
;
A
#
# COMPACT_ATOMS: atom_id res chain seq x y z
N MET A 1 -20.36 -16.94 -18.48
CA MET A 1 -19.07 -16.44 -19.03
C MET A 1 -18.11 -16.33 -17.85
N ARG A 2 -16.90 -16.89 -17.93
CA ARG A 2 -15.93 -16.79 -16.83
C ARG A 2 -15.38 -15.36 -16.81
N GLU A 3 -15.39 -14.71 -15.65
CA GLU A 3 -14.80 -13.37 -15.50
C GLU A 3 -13.28 -13.46 -15.76
N SER A 4 -12.76 -12.54 -16.56
CA SER A 4 -11.34 -12.35 -16.86
C SER A 4 -10.89 -10.99 -16.38
N TYR A 5 -9.75 -10.92 -15.70
CA TYR A 5 -9.19 -9.71 -15.12
C TYR A 5 -7.86 -9.36 -15.79
N SER A 6 -7.61 -8.07 -16.02
CA SER A 6 -6.32 -7.57 -16.51
C SER A 6 -6.01 -6.21 -15.90
N ILE A 7 -4.72 -5.86 -15.91
CA ILE A 7 -4.22 -4.53 -15.56
C ILE A 7 -3.39 -3.98 -16.71
N GLU A 8 -3.44 -2.66 -16.90
CA GLU A 8 -2.65 -1.96 -17.92
C GLU A 8 -1.97 -0.75 -17.31
N LEU A 9 -0.64 -0.67 -17.43
CA LEU A 9 0.15 0.46 -16.93
C LEU A 9 -0.23 1.74 -17.68
N VAL A 10 -0.46 2.81 -16.92
CA VAL A 10 -0.67 4.15 -17.47
C VAL A 10 0.68 4.79 -17.77
N ASN A 11 0.84 5.29 -18.99
CA ASN A 11 2.09 5.90 -19.46
C ASN A 11 2.00 7.41 -19.72
N ARG A 12 0.79 7.99 -19.67
CA ARG A 12 0.54 9.43 -19.87
C ARG A 12 -0.65 9.89 -19.06
N GLY A 13 -0.58 11.11 -18.55
CA GLY A 13 -1.64 11.73 -17.75
C GLY A 13 -2.92 12.06 -18.53
N ASP A 14 -2.85 12.09 -19.86
CA ASP A 14 -3.95 12.43 -20.77
C ASP A 14 -4.69 11.21 -21.37
N ASP A 15 -4.39 9.99 -20.93
CA ASP A 15 -5.05 8.77 -21.40
C ASP A 15 -6.54 8.76 -21.01
N ASP A 16 -7.44 8.65 -22.00
CA ASP A 16 -8.89 8.72 -21.80
C ASP A 16 -9.41 7.70 -20.78
N ASP A 17 -8.89 6.47 -20.79
CA ASP A 17 -9.30 5.43 -19.86
C ASP A 17 -8.70 5.66 -18.48
N PHE A 18 -7.49 6.19 -18.38
CA PHE A 18 -6.91 6.63 -17.11
C PHE A 18 -7.75 7.73 -16.47
N LEU A 19 -8.18 8.75 -17.23
CA LEU A 19 -9.05 9.82 -16.73
C LEU A 19 -10.40 9.26 -16.23
N LYS A 20 -10.96 8.25 -16.91
CA LYS A 20 -12.15 7.53 -16.42
C LYS A 20 -11.84 6.74 -15.14
N ALA A 21 -10.67 6.11 -15.04
CA ALA A 21 -10.26 5.37 -13.85
C ALA A 21 -10.04 6.29 -12.64
N LEU A 22 -9.46 7.48 -12.84
CA LEU A 22 -9.35 8.54 -11.83
C LEU A 22 -10.72 8.98 -11.32
N LYS A 23 -11.70 9.12 -12.22
CA LYS A 23 -13.08 9.41 -11.81
C LYS A 23 -13.67 8.28 -10.97
N ILE A 24 -13.38 7.01 -11.27
CA ILE A 24 -13.80 5.90 -10.41
C ILE A 24 -13.14 6.05 -9.04
N TYR A 25 -11.82 6.21 -8.97
CA TYR A 25 -11.07 6.46 -7.74
C TYR A 25 -11.68 7.59 -6.90
N ASP A 26 -11.92 8.75 -7.51
CA ASP A 26 -12.47 9.91 -6.80
C ASP A 26 -13.86 9.64 -6.20
N ASN A 27 -14.70 8.88 -6.89
CA ASN A 27 -16.03 8.54 -6.40
C ASN A 27 -16.04 7.49 -5.28
N VAL A 28 -14.99 6.68 -5.16
CA VAL A 28 -14.99 5.48 -4.33
C VAL A 28 -14.05 5.59 -3.12
N THR A 29 -13.07 6.47 -3.17
CA THR A 29 -12.06 6.69 -2.11
C THR A 29 -12.57 7.70 -1.07
N PRO A 30 -12.53 7.36 0.24
CA PRO A 30 -12.89 8.28 1.32
C PRO A 30 -12.04 9.55 1.31
N VAL A 31 -12.66 10.70 1.62
CA VAL A 31 -11.98 12.02 1.65
C VAL A 31 -10.76 12.05 2.57
N THR A 32 -10.75 11.24 3.62
CA THR A 32 -9.67 11.20 4.62
C THR A 32 -8.36 10.61 4.11
N ILE A 33 -8.41 9.85 3.00
CA ILE A 33 -7.26 9.20 2.38
C ILE A 33 -7.18 9.50 0.89
N LYS A 34 -7.87 10.55 0.43
CA LYS A 34 -7.96 10.88 -0.98
C LYS A 34 -6.87 11.87 -1.35
N THR A 35 -5.91 11.43 -2.16
CA THR A 35 -5.01 12.27 -2.95
C THR A 35 -5.78 12.96 -4.09
N ASP A 36 -5.42 14.21 -4.42
CA ASP A 36 -5.98 14.95 -5.55
C ASP A 36 -5.68 14.20 -6.87
N PRO A 37 -6.68 13.90 -7.72
CA PRO A 37 -6.45 13.25 -9.00
C PRO A 37 -5.44 13.96 -9.92
N ASN A 38 -5.29 15.29 -9.81
CA ASN A 38 -4.32 16.05 -10.60
C ASN A 38 -2.86 15.75 -10.18
N ASP A 39 -2.63 15.37 -8.93
CA ASP A 39 -1.31 14.95 -8.47
C ASP A 39 -0.85 13.68 -9.21
N PHE A 40 -1.77 12.74 -9.44
CA PHE A 40 -1.47 11.53 -10.21
C PHE A 40 -1.11 11.85 -11.65
N ILE A 41 -1.87 12.74 -12.30
CA ILE A 41 -1.58 13.20 -13.66
C ILE A 41 -0.18 13.81 -13.73
N TYR A 42 0.15 14.70 -12.78
CA TYR A 42 1.47 15.31 -12.70
C TYR A 42 2.57 14.25 -12.60
N TRP A 43 2.45 13.30 -11.67
CA TRP A 43 3.50 12.32 -11.42
C TRP A 43 3.67 11.28 -12.52
N ILE A 44 2.62 10.97 -13.28
CA ILE A 44 2.74 10.12 -14.48
C ILE A 44 3.57 10.84 -15.55
N ASP A 45 3.33 12.14 -15.76
CA ASP A 45 4.02 12.91 -16.79
C ASP A 45 5.42 13.40 -16.35
N ASN A 46 5.73 13.33 -15.04
CA ASN A 46 6.97 13.84 -14.44
C ASN A 46 7.67 12.77 -13.59
N THR A 47 7.93 11.60 -14.18
CA THR A 47 8.55 10.47 -13.48
C THR A 47 9.96 10.79 -12.96
N VAL A 48 10.28 10.31 -11.76
CA VAL A 48 11.61 10.43 -11.14
C VAL A 48 12.16 9.03 -10.87
N GLU A 49 13.47 8.83 -10.99
CA GLU A 49 14.05 7.47 -10.90
C GLU A 49 14.08 6.94 -9.45
N GLU A 50 14.32 7.84 -8.51
CA GLU A 50 14.40 7.56 -7.08
C GLU A 50 13.03 7.24 -6.46
N PHE A 51 11.98 7.82 -7.05
CA PHE A 51 10.59 7.75 -6.62
C PHE A 51 9.70 7.50 -7.84
N LYS A 52 9.36 6.22 -8.08
CA LYS A 52 8.57 5.81 -9.26
C LYS A 52 7.15 5.44 -8.85
N ILE A 53 6.18 6.21 -9.29
CA ILE A 53 4.78 5.81 -9.21
C ILE A 53 4.43 4.89 -10.37
N ASN A 54 3.58 3.91 -10.13
CA ASN A 54 3.03 3.04 -11.15
C ASN A 54 1.52 2.98 -10.93
N ILE A 55 0.77 3.49 -11.88
CA ILE A 55 -0.69 3.44 -11.87
C ILE A 55 -1.14 2.48 -12.96
N PHE A 56 -2.03 1.57 -12.60
CA PHE A 56 -2.61 0.63 -13.54
C PHE A 56 -4.13 0.81 -13.62
N LYS A 57 -4.65 0.82 -14.84
CA LYS A 57 -6.08 0.66 -15.13
C LYS A 57 -6.47 -0.79 -14.88
N ILE A 58 -7.60 -1.03 -14.20
CA ILE A 58 -8.09 -2.38 -13.90
C ILE A 58 -9.30 -2.68 -14.79
N TYR A 59 -9.25 -3.81 -15.50
CA TYR A 59 -10.33 -4.26 -16.37
C TYR A 59 -10.93 -5.60 -15.91
N CYS A 60 -12.24 -5.76 -16.08
CA CYS A 60 -12.96 -7.03 -15.96
C CYS A 60 -13.76 -7.27 -17.24
N ASN A 61 -13.46 -8.34 -17.97
CA ASN A 61 -14.03 -8.64 -19.29
C ASN A 61 -13.97 -7.41 -20.22
N GLU A 62 -12.79 -6.78 -20.33
CA GLU A 62 -12.54 -5.58 -21.15
C GLU A 62 -13.26 -4.30 -20.68
N LYS A 63 -14.14 -4.37 -19.68
CA LYS A 63 -14.71 -3.18 -19.04
C LYS A 63 -13.72 -2.61 -18.03
N LEU A 64 -13.42 -1.32 -18.13
CA LEU A 64 -12.71 -0.57 -17.09
C LEU A 64 -13.54 -0.53 -15.80
N ILE A 65 -12.97 -0.99 -14.69
CA ILE A 65 -13.64 -1.08 -13.39
C ILE A 65 -12.95 -0.31 -12.26
N GLY A 66 -11.76 0.24 -12.51
CA GLY A 66 -11.01 0.97 -11.48
C GLY A 66 -9.55 1.19 -11.82
N MET A 67 -8.77 1.51 -10.78
CA MET A 67 -7.31 1.62 -10.85
C MET A 67 -6.63 1.04 -9.61
N THR A 68 -5.35 0.70 -9.75
CA THR A 68 -4.46 0.42 -8.63
C THR A 68 -3.19 1.26 -8.75
N MET A 69 -2.56 1.55 -7.62
CA MET A 69 -1.33 2.31 -7.56
C MET A 69 -0.31 1.64 -6.64
N THR A 70 0.94 1.62 -7.11
CA THR A 70 2.10 1.27 -6.32
C THR A 70 3.21 2.30 -6.49
N SER A 71 4.00 2.54 -5.45
CA SER A 71 5.17 3.41 -5.51
C SER A 71 6.45 2.67 -5.16
N PHE A 72 7.44 2.73 -6.03
CA PHE A 72 8.75 2.13 -5.82
C PHE A 72 9.77 3.16 -5.34
N LEU A 73 10.37 2.88 -4.18
CA LEU A 73 11.43 3.67 -3.57
C LEU A 73 12.77 2.98 -3.85
N SER A 74 13.54 3.50 -4.79
CA SER A 74 14.69 2.76 -5.33
C SER A 74 15.85 2.64 -4.32
N HIS A 75 16.03 3.64 -3.45
CA HIS A 75 17.08 3.66 -2.43
C HIS A 75 16.94 2.51 -1.42
N THR A 76 15.72 2.23 -0.98
CA THR A 76 15.43 1.19 0.01
C THR A 76 14.80 -0.07 -0.57
N LYS A 77 14.57 -0.08 -1.89
CA LYS A 77 14.00 -1.22 -2.62
C LYS A 77 12.64 -1.64 -2.08
N ILE A 78 11.84 -0.64 -1.71
CA ILE A 78 10.50 -0.82 -1.15
C ILE A 78 9.48 -0.60 -2.27
N MET A 79 8.54 -1.52 -2.41
CA MET A 79 7.32 -1.31 -3.20
C MET A 79 6.16 -1.03 -2.24
N ILE A 80 5.63 0.18 -2.27
CA ILE A 80 4.44 0.58 -1.51
C ILE A 80 3.22 0.24 -2.34
N LEU A 81 2.27 -0.51 -1.78
CA LEU A 81 0.93 -0.70 -2.33
C LEU A 81 0.00 0.32 -1.67
N GLU A 82 -0.60 1.20 -2.47
CA GLU A 82 -1.35 2.36 -1.95
C GLU A 82 -2.85 2.17 -2.15
N TYR A 83 -3.28 2.07 -3.41
CA TYR A 83 -4.69 2.06 -3.75
C TYR A 83 -5.06 0.83 -4.58
N ILE A 84 -6.21 0.24 -4.28
CA ILE A 84 -7.00 -0.58 -5.21
C ILE A 84 -8.42 -0.01 -5.18
N ALA A 85 -8.69 0.92 -6.10
CA ALA A 85 -9.92 1.67 -6.15
C ALA A 85 -10.80 1.15 -7.29
N VAL A 86 -11.86 0.42 -6.94
CA VAL A 86 -12.79 -0.20 -7.89
C VAL A 86 -14.23 0.25 -7.67
N GLU A 87 -15.02 0.26 -8.75
CA GLU A 87 -16.46 0.51 -8.70
C GLU A 87 -17.13 -0.38 -7.65
N LYS A 88 -18.11 0.16 -6.91
CA LYS A 88 -18.78 -0.55 -5.79
C LYS A 88 -19.33 -1.93 -6.17
N SER A 89 -19.85 -2.08 -7.38
CA SER A 89 -20.40 -3.35 -7.90
C SER A 89 -19.34 -4.44 -8.14
N TYR A 90 -18.05 -4.06 -8.19
CA TYR A 90 -16.90 -4.94 -8.40
C TYR A 90 -16.06 -5.15 -7.13
N ARG A 91 -16.47 -4.63 -5.97
CA ARG A 91 -15.79 -4.84 -4.68
C ARG A 91 -15.98 -6.26 -4.14
N LYS A 92 -15.38 -7.25 -4.81
CA LYS A 92 -15.43 -8.68 -4.46
C LYS A 92 -14.01 -9.19 -4.19
N ASN A 93 -13.85 -10.18 -3.31
CA ASN A 93 -12.54 -10.75 -2.96
C ASN A 93 -11.70 -11.12 -4.19
N VAL A 94 -12.35 -11.71 -5.20
CA VAL A 94 -11.69 -12.15 -6.43
C VAL A 94 -11.04 -11.00 -7.20
N VAL A 95 -11.57 -9.78 -7.14
CA VAL A 95 -11.02 -8.62 -7.85
C VAL A 95 -9.71 -8.18 -7.20
N TYR A 96 -9.69 -8.01 -5.88
CA TYR A 96 -8.48 -7.62 -5.16
C TYR A 96 -7.40 -8.71 -5.25
N LEU A 97 -7.76 -10.00 -5.09
CA LEU A 97 -6.84 -11.12 -5.27
C LEU A 97 -6.24 -11.16 -6.68
N SER A 98 -7.09 -11.00 -7.71
CA SER A 98 -6.62 -10.96 -9.10
C SER A 98 -5.70 -9.76 -9.34
N CYS A 99 -6.03 -8.59 -8.79
CA CYS A 99 -5.20 -7.39 -8.90
C CYS A 99 -3.82 -7.59 -8.27
N LEU A 100 -3.76 -8.09 -7.03
CA LEU A 100 -2.50 -8.37 -6.33
C LEU A 100 -1.65 -9.40 -7.09
N ASN A 101 -2.29 -10.45 -7.61
CA ASN A 101 -1.60 -11.45 -8.41
C ASN A 101 -1.03 -10.86 -9.71
N LEU A 102 -1.81 -10.04 -10.42
CA LEU A 102 -1.39 -9.39 -11.66
C LEU A 102 -0.24 -8.39 -11.43
N LEU A 103 -0.30 -7.61 -10.34
CA LEU A 103 0.81 -6.74 -9.92
C LEU A 103 2.07 -7.57 -9.64
N GLY A 104 1.95 -8.66 -8.88
CA GLY A 104 3.05 -9.57 -8.60
C GLY A 104 3.69 -10.13 -9.87
N GLN A 105 2.88 -10.55 -10.85
CA GLN A 105 3.35 -11.03 -12.15
C GLN A 105 4.06 -9.92 -12.94
N TYR A 106 3.48 -8.72 -12.98
CA TYR A 106 4.06 -7.57 -13.68
C TYR A 106 5.47 -7.27 -13.16
N PHE A 107 5.61 -7.03 -11.85
CA PHE A 107 6.90 -6.64 -11.26
C PHE A 107 7.92 -7.79 -11.19
N SER A 108 7.48 -9.06 -11.22
CA SER A 108 8.41 -10.19 -11.31
C SER A 108 9.07 -10.31 -12.69
N ASN A 109 8.42 -9.79 -13.75
CA ASN A 109 8.93 -9.84 -15.12
C ASN A 109 9.71 -8.57 -15.50
N GLU A 110 9.50 -7.46 -14.78
CA GLU A 110 10.17 -6.19 -15.04
C GLU A 110 11.57 -6.12 -14.43
N LYS A 111 12.60 -6.03 -15.28
CA LYS A 111 14.01 -6.04 -14.84
C LYS A 111 14.44 -4.77 -14.10
N ASN A 112 13.64 -3.71 -14.18
CA ASN A 112 13.95 -2.40 -13.61
C ASN A 112 13.58 -2.29 -12.11
N TYR A 113 12.98 -3.33 -11.54
CA TYR A 113 12.57 -3.36 -10.14
C TYR A 113 13.36 -4.41 -9.36
N SER A 114 14.15 -3.95 -8.40
CA SER A 114 14.75 -4.81 -7.37
C SER A 114 13.99 -4.52 -6.08
N ILE A 115 13.05 -5.38 -5.71
CA ILE A 115 12.15 -5.18 -4.57
C ILE A 115 12.57 -6.13 -3.43
N ASN A 116 12.92 -5.56 -2.29
CA ASN A 116 13.19 -6.32 -1.06
C ASN A 116 11.92 -6.54 -0.24
N TYR A 117 11.08 -5.51 -0.19
CA TYR A 117 9.87 -5.50 0.62
C TYR A 117 8.71 -4.86 -0.14
N TRP A 118 7.56 -5.50 -0.05
CA TRP A 118 6.27 -4.90 -0.31
C TRP A 118 5.69 -4.39 0.99
N VAL A 119 5.21 -3.16 1.02
CA VAL A 119 4.60 -2.56 2.22
C VAL A 119 3.29 -1.88 1.88
N THR A 120 2.39 -1.82 2.86
CA THR A 120 1.17 -1.02 2.79
C THR A 120 0.79 -0.64 4.23
N ASP A 121 0.20 0.53 4.41
CA ASP A 121 -0.31 0.96 5.70
C ASP A 121 -1.77 0.56 5.86
N ILE A 122 -2.13 0.17 7.09
CA ILE A 122 -3.49 -0.20 7.45
C ILE A 122 -3.96 0.69 8.59
N ASN A 123 -5.12 1.29 8.43
CA ASN A 123 -5.70 2.18 9.44
C ASN A 123 -5.91 1.42 10.77
N ASN A 124 -5.56 2.08 11.88
CA ASN A 124 -5.71 1.63 13.25
C ASN A 124 -6.36 2.70 14.16
N ASP A 125 -7.06 3.67 13.58
CA ASP A 125 -7.79 4.68 14.35
C ASP A 125 -8.79 4.01 15.30
N ASN A 126 -8.91 4.60 16.49
CA ASN A 126 -9.73 4.07 17.58
C ASN A 126 -9.41 2.59 17.90
N ASN A 127 -8.12 2.20 17.86
CA ASN A 127 -7.66 0.82 18.06
C ASN A 127 -8.33 -0.19 17.10
N GLY A 128 -8.55 0.23 15.86
CA GLY A 128 -9.16 -0.58 14.81
C GLY A 128 -10.69 -0.70 14.87
N GLN A 129 -11.35 -0.08 15.86
CA GLN A 129 -12.82 -0.07 15.94
C GLN A 129 -13.46 0.77 14.83
N GLY A 130 -12.73 1.76 14.30
CA GLY A 130 -13.17 2.63 13.20
C GLY A 130 -13.01 2.04 11.80
N ILE A 131 -12.45 0.82 11.67
CA ILE A 131 -12.15 0.24 10.35
C ILE A 131 -13.46 -0.26 9.71
N ASP A 132 -13.74 0.24 8.50
CA ASP A 132 -14.89 -0.16 7.70
C ASP A 132 -14.78 -1.60 7.18
N SER A 133 -15.88 -2.15 6.68
CA SER A 133 -15.94 -3.55 6.24
C SER A 133 -15.04 -3.86 5.04
N GLU A 134 -14.84 -2.90 4.14
CA GLU A 134 -13.99 -3.08 2.96
C GLU A 134 -12.51 -3.08 3.35
N SER A 135 -12.10 -2.18 4.25
CA SER A 135 -10.75 -2.19 4.81
C SER A 135 -10.44 -3.49 5.56
N LYS A 136 -11.39 -4.05 6.32
CA LYS A 136 -11.25 -5.38 6.98
C LYS A 136 -11.11 -6.52 5.97
N MET A 137 -11.95 -6.51 4.93
CA MET A 137 -11.89 -7.47 3.83
C MET A 137 -10.53 -7.39 3.13
N PHE A 138 -10.04 -6.18 2.85
CA PHE A 138 -8.75 -5.99 2.18
C PHE A 138 -7.57 -6.44 3.06
N GLN A 139 -7.58 -6.14 4.36
CA GLN A 139 -6.59 -6.70 5.30
C GLN A 139 -6.56 -8.23 5.28
N THR A 140 -7.74 -8.87 5.25
CA THR A 140 -7.82 -10.33 5.14
C THR A 140 -7.19 -10.83 3.83
N ILE A 141 -7.40 -10.11 2.73
CA ILE A 141 -6.82 -10.46 1.42
C ILE A 141 -5.29 -10.28 1.43
N LEU A 142 -4.79 -9.22 2.06
CA LEU A 142 -3.36 -8.99 2.25
C LEU A 142 -2.72 -10.13 3.07
N ASP A 143 -3.36 -10.56 4.16
CA ASP A 143 -2.91 -11.72 4.95
C ASP A 143 -2.83 -13.00 4.10
N ILE A 144 -3.85 -13.26 3.28
CA ILE A 144 -3.89 -14.41 2.36
C ILE A 144 -2.73 -14.35 1.35
N GLU A 145 -2.43 -13.15 0.85
CA GLU A 145 -1.33 -12.90 -0.07
C GLU A 145 0.05 -12.84 0.62
N GLY A 146 0.13 -13.13 1.92
CA GLY A 146 1.37 -13.26 2.67
C GLY A 146 1.95 -11.95 3.21
N TYR A 147 1.18 -10.86 3.20
CA TYR A 147 1.52 -9.68 3.98
C TYR A 147 1.26 -9.97 5.45
N LYS A 148 2.14 -9.46 6.32
CA LYS A 148 2.01 -9.62 7.77
C LYS A 148 2.16 -8.28 8.46
N LYS A 149 1.39 -8.06 9.53
CA LYS A 149 1.41 -6.82 10.30
C LYS A 149 2.66 -6.72 11.16
N ILE A 150 3.38 -5.61 11.09
CA ILE A 150 4.49 -5.30 12.01
C ILE A 150 3.88 -4.76 13.31
N ASP A 151 4.26 -5.29 14.48
CA ASP A 151 3.77 -4.84 15.80
C ASP A 151 4.40 -3.52 16.25
N ALA A 152 4.23 -2.48 15.42
CA ALA A 152 4.77 -1.16 15.65
C ALA A 152 3.85 -0.14 14.94
N PRO A 153 2.90 0.48 15.67
CA PRO A 153 2.04 1.47 15.07
C PRO A 153 2.77 2.82 14.94
N PHE A 154 2.44 3.53 13.88
CA PHE A 154 2.98 4.85 13.57
C PHE A 154 1.84 5.76 13.12
N LYS A 155 2.09 7.07 13.15
CA LYS A 155 1.15 8.05 12.61
C LYS A 155 1.54 8.39 11.17
N THR A 156 0.60 8.30 10.24
CA THR A 156 0.85 8.72 8.85
C THR A 156 0.99 10.25 8.76
N PRO A 157 1.74 10.77 7.78
CA PRO A 157 1.70 12.19 7.44
C PRO A 157 0.33 12.62 6.92
N SER A 158 0.03 13.91 7.02
CA SER A 158 -1.08 14.55 6.30
C SER A 158 -0.85 14.49 4.79
N LEU A 159 -1.95 14.46 4.03
CA LEU A 159 -1.93 14.52 2.56
C LEU A 159 -1.79 15.99 2.11
N GLY A 160 -0.55 16.48 2.11
CA GLY A 160 -0.23 17.86 1.73
C GLY A 160 -0.71 18.88 2.77
N MET A 161 -0.98 20.10 2.33
CA MET A 161 -1.54 21.15 3.20
C MET A 161 -3.05 20.99 3.30
N THR A 162 -3.51 20.17 4.24
CA THR A 162 -4.93 19.90 4.49
C THR A 162 -5.23 19.94 5.98
N ASP A 163 -6.48 20.27 6.33
CA ASP A 163 -6.98 20.20 7.70
C ASP A 163 -7.25 18.75 8.16
N ILE A 164 -7.15 17.78 7.24
CA ILE A 164 -7.34 16.36 7.54
C ILE A 164 -6.01 15.80 8.10
N PRO A 165 -5.94 15.46 9.40
CA PRO A 165 -4.71 14.92 9.97
C PRO A 165 -4.45 13.51 9.45
N GLY A 166 -3.18 13.12 9.41
CA GLY A 166 -2.83 11.72 9.29
C GLY A 166 -3.36 10.88 10.46
N PHE A 167 -3.48 9.58 10.24
CA PHE A 167 -4.13 8.62 11.12
C PHE A 167 -3.12 7.68 11.79
N GLU A 168 -3.53 7.01 12.87
CA GLU A 168 -2.71 5.94 13.45
C GLU A 168 -2.82 4.69 12.58
N ALA A 169 -1.70 4.10 12.22
CA ALA A 169 -1.62 2.99 11.29
C ALA A 169 -0.62 1.91 11.76
N TYR A 170 -0.75 0.72 11.20
CA TYR A 170 0.31 -0.29 11.18
C TYR A 170 0.83 -0.45 9.76
N LEU A 171 2.09 -0.85 9.61
CA LEU A 171 2.58 -1.37 8.34
C LEU A 171 2.30 -2.87 8.25
N MET A 172 1.78 -3.29 7.11
CA MET A 172 1.86 -4.68 6.66
C MET A 172 3.03 -4.83 5.70
N ILE A 173 3.81 -5.89 5.86
CA ILE A 173 5.01 -6.17 5.07
C ILE A 173 4.95 -7.57 4.45
N LYS A 174 5.40 -7.68 3.20
CA LYS A 174 5.65 -8.93 2.50
C LYS A 174 7.07 -8.91 1.95
N SER A 175 7.76 -10.04 2.04
CA SER A 175 9.09 -10.24 1.48
C SER A 175 9.15 -11.59 0.76
N THR A 176 10.21 -11.83 0.01
CA THR A 176 10.48 -13.15 -0.59
C THR A 176 10.76 -14.21 0.49
N ASP A 177 11.30 -13.78 1.62
CA ASP A 177 11.60 -14.66 2.75
C ASP A 177 10.47 -14.63 3.79
N ASN A 178 10.30 -15.75 4.51
CA ASN A 178 9.39 -15.81 5.64
C ASN A 178 9.92 -14.94 6.80
N LEU A 179 9.34 -13.74 6.94
CA LEU A 179 9.67 -12.82 8.02
C LEU A 179 8.78 -13.08 9.25
N ASN A 180 9.40 -13.45 10.37
CA ASN A 180 8.73 -13.57 11.67
C ASN A 180 9.01 -12.37 12.60
N SER A 181 10.04 -11.59 12.29
CA SER A 181 10.43 -10.40 13.04
C SER A 181 11.29 -9.49 12.17
N LEU A 182 11.39 -8.21 12.54
CA LEU A 182 12.19 -7.20 11.84
C LEU A 182 13.09 -6.47 12.84
N SER A 183 14.34 -6.17 12.48
CA SER A 183 15.16 -5.34 13.37
C SER A 183 14.61 -3.91 13.43
N LYS A 184 14.82 -3.22 14.56
CA LYS A 184 14.48 -1.80 14.68
C LYS A 184 15.10 -0.94 13.58
N THR A 185 16.34 -1.25 13.19
CA THR A 185 17.05 -0.53 12.13
C THR A 185 16.32 -0.64 10.80
N ILE A 186 15.85 -1.83 10.42
CA ILE A 186 15.11 -1.99 9.17
C ILE A 186 13.76 -1.28 9.27
N TYR A 187 13.01 -1.45 10.36
CA TYR A 187 11.74 -0.75 10.56
C TYR A 187 11.89 0.78 10.49
N GLY A 188 12.88 1.34 11.20
CA GLY A 188 13.20 2.77 11.13
C GLY A 188 13.57 3.23 9.72
N GLY A 189 14.30 2.39 8.97
CA GLY A 189 14.56 2.62 7.55
C GLY A 189 13.29 2.67 6.69
N LEU A 190 12.36 1.72 6.87
CA LEU A 190 11.07 1.69 6.16
C LEU A 190 10.27 2.98 6.43
N ILE A 191 10.11 3.34 7.71
CA ILE A 191 9.37 4.54 8.10
C ILE A 191 10.04 5.81 7.56
N LYS A 192 11.37 5.91 7.67
CA LYS A 192 12.12 7.05 7.14
C LYS A 192 11.94 7.19 5.63
N SER A 193 11.96 6.10 4.88
CA SER A 193 11.72 6.11 3.44
C SER A 193 10.30 6.53 3.08
N ILE A 194 9.28 6.04 3.80
CA ILE A 194 7.90 6.51 3.59
C ILE A 194 7.83 8.03 3.80
N PHE A 195 8.45 8.56 4.85
CA PHE A 195 8.42 10.01 5.09
C PHE A 195 9.19 10.81 4.04
N PHE A 196 10.44 10.45 3.74
CA PHE A 196 11.35 11.34 3.01
C PHE A 196 11.63 10.93 1.56
N ASP A 197 11.47 9.66 1.21
CA ASP A 197 11.58 9.18 -0.17
C ASP A 197 10.22 9.13 -0.86
N TYR A 198 9.11 9.07 -0.11
CA TYR A 198 7.74 9.15 -0.63
C TYR A 198 7.09 10.51 -0.33
N TYR A 199 6.64 10.81 0.90
CA TYR A 199 5.79 11.99 1.18
C TYR A 199 6.50 13.32 0.87
N PHE A 200 7.75 13.46 1.29
CA PHE A 200 8.55 14.63 0.95
C PHE A 200 8.71 14.79 -0.56
N GLN A 201 9.02 13.70 -1.27
CA GLN A 201 9.22 13.74 -2.72
C GLN A 201 7.93 14.10 -3.46
N TRP A 202 6.79 13.55 -3.01
CA TRP A 202 5.46 13.85 -3.54
C TRP A 202 5.16 15.35 -3.47
N TYR A 203 5.22 15.92 -2.27
CA TYR A 203 4.72 17.27 -2.06
C TYR A 203 5.73 18.38 -2.41
N GLN A 204 7.02 18.09 -2.57
CA GLN A 204 8.01 19.12 -2.97
C GLN A 204 7.73 19.71 -4.35
N LYS A 205 7.05 18.96 -5.23
CA LYS A 205 6.76 19.36 -6.61
C LYS A 205 5.37 19.97 -6.78
N LEU A 206 4.46 19.63 -5.87
CA LEU A 206 3.04 19.94 -5.98
C LEU A 206 2.63 21.15 -5.12
N LEU A 207 3.31 21.40 -4.01
CA LEU A 207 3.04 22.55 -3.14
C LEU A 207 3.83 23.78 -3.58
N SER A 208 3.34 24.96 -3.17
CA SER A 208 4.11 26.21 -3.25
C SER A 208 5.36 26.12 -2.36
N LYS A 209 6.34 27.02 -2.55
CA LYS A 209 7.58 26.99 -1.74
C LYS A 209 7.29 27.25 -0.27
N GLU A 210 6.36 28.15 0.01
CA GLU A 210 5.92 28.53 1.34
C GLU A 210 5.22 27.35 2.02
N ASP A 211 4.23 26.76 1.34
CA ASP A 211 3.47 25.61 1.83
C ASP A 211 4.36 24.39 2.03
N PHE A 212 5.27 24.13 1.09
CA PHE A 212 6.21 23.01 1.22
C PHE A 212 7.17 23.18 2.39
N SER A 213 7.61 24.41 2.68
CA SER A 213 8.45 24.70 3.85
C SER A 213 7.71 24.41 5.15
N GLU A 214 6.41 24.68 5.20
CA GLU A 214 5.56 24.34 6.34
C GLU A 214 5.35 22.83 6.45
N TYR A 215 4.97 22.18 5.35
CA TYR A 215 4.79 20.73 5.26
C TYR A 215 6.05 19.98 5.67
N GLN A 216 7.23 20.40 5.20
CA GLN A 216 8.52 19.81 5.57
C GLN A 216 8.76 19.86 7.08
N LYS A 217 8.38 20.96 7.74
CA LYS A 217 8.51 21.10 9.21
C LYS A 217 7.56 20.14 9.91
N GLU A 218 6.31 20.06 9.47
CA GLU A 218 5.33 19.11 10.03
C GLU A 218 5.84 17.67 9.89
N LEU A 219 6.22 17.28 8.68
CA LEU A 219 6.75 15.96 8.36
C LEU A 219 7.95 15.60 9.24
N SER A 220 8.90 16.53 9.40
CA SER A 220 10.07 16.36 10.25
C SER A 220 9.73 16.24 11.74
N LEU A 221 8.75 17.01 12.23
CA LEU A 221 8.28 16.95 13.61
C LEU A 221 7.56 15.63 13.90
N THR A 222 6.72 15.18 12.97
CA THR A 222 6.01 13.90 13.05
C THR A 222 6.99 12.73 13.02
N TYR A 223 7.94 12.72 12.08
CA TYR A 223 8.99 11.69 12.03
C TYR A 223 9.81 11.64 13.32
N LYS A 224 10.24 12.79 13.88
CA LYS A 224 11.00 12.82 15.15
C LYS A 224 10.26 12.19 16.33
N LYS A 225 8.92 12.29 16.37
CA LYS A 225 8.11 11.63 17.40
C LYS A 225 8.11 10.12 17.20
N ILE A 226 8.01 9.67 15.95
CA ILE A 226 8.04 8.23 15.61
C ILE A 226 9.42 7.65 15.87
N GLU A 227 10.50 8.33 15.49
CA GLU A 227 11.89 7.91 15.73
C GLU A 227 12.14 7.65 17.22
N LYS A 228 11.73 8.58 18.10
CA LYS A 228 11.80 8.37 19.55
C LYS A 228 10.98 7.18 20.05
N ARG A 229 9.83 6.90 19.42
CA ARG A 229 9.00 5.73 19.76
C ARG A 229 9.66 4.43 19.31
N ILE A 230 10.34 4.43 18.16
CA ILE A 230 11.08 3.28 17.65
C ILE A 230 12.17 2.85 18.63
N ASP A 231 12.86 3.82 19.23
CA ASP A 231 13.89 3.55 20.25
C ASP A 231 13.33 2.74 21.44
N THR A 232 12.05 2.93 21.79
CA THR A 232 11.41 2.22 22.92
C THR A 232 10.80 0.88 22.56
N LEU A 233 10.79 0.46 21.29
CA LEU A 233 10.24 -0.85 20.88
C LEU A 233 11.13 -2.01 21.37
N SER A 234 10.69 -3.26 21.19
CA SER A 234 11.59 -4.42 21.29
C SER A 234 12.49 -4.52 20.05
N ASP A 235 13.63 -5.21 20.17
CA ASP A 235 14.48 -5.58 19.04
C ASP A 235 14.81 -7.09 19.14
N PRO A 236 14.33 -7.94 18.20
CA PRO A 236 13.58 -7.58 16.99
C PRO A 236 12.09 -7.26 17.28
N ILE A 237 11.53 -6.36 16.46
CA ILE A 237 10.11 -6.05 16.42
C ILE A 237 9.38 -7.28 15.87
N GLN A 238 8.31 -7.69 16.53
CA GLN A 238 7.55 -8.87 16.14
C GLN A 238 6.72 -8.58 14.88
N ILE A 239 6.63 -9.58 14.00
CA ILE A 239 5.67 -9.60 12.91
C ILE A 239 4.54 -10.50 13.35
N LEU A 240 3.34 -9.92 13.43
CA LEU A 240 2.15 -10.59 13.93
C LEU A 240 1.62 -11.48 12.82
N ASP A 241 1.72 -12.78 13.07
CA ASP A 241 1.03 -13.79 12.30
C ASP A 241 -0.38 -13.97 12.86
N ASP A 242 -1.21 -12.93 12.67
CA ASP A 242 -2.64 -13.01 12.98
C ASP A 242 -3.40 -13.87 11.93
N GLY A 243 -2.68 -14.44 10.95
CA GLY A 243 -3.20 -15.23 9.85
C GLY A 243 -4.17 -16.34 10.28
N TYR A 244 -5.37 -16.31 9.69
CA TYR A 244 -6.41 -17.33 9.72
C TYR A 244 -6.95 -17.77 11.11
N LYS A 245 -7.25 -16.83 12.02
CA LYS A 245 -8.21 -17.13 13.12
C LYS A 245 -9.65 -17.38 12.60
N VAL A 246 -10.03 -16.83 11.45
CA VAL A 246 -11.40 -16.90 10.93
C VAL A 246 -11.78 -18.30 10.38
N PHE A 247 -10.83 -19.13 9.93
CA PHE A 247 -11.15 -20.50 9.49
C PHE A 247 -11.04 -21.57 10.58
N LYS A 248 -10.28 -21.31 11.66
CA LYS A 248 -10.21 -22.24 12.80
C LYS A 248 -11.52 -22.30 13.59
N GLU A 249 -12.29 -21.20 13.61
CA GLU A 249 -13.60 -21.19 14.28
C GLU A 249 -14.72 -21.78 13.42
N ALA A 250 -14.57 -21.79 12.08
CA ALA A 250 -15.55 -22.36 11.17
C ALA A 250 -15.31 -23.84 10.82
N THR A 251 -14.08 -24.34 10.98
CA THR A 251 -13.77 -25.76 10.77
C THR A 251 -13.20 -26.33 12.06
N GLY A 252 -14.01 -27.16 12.73
CA GLY A 252 -13.60 -27.90 13.90
C GLY A 252 -12.23 -28.55 13.67
N SER A 253 -11.37 -28.41 14.68
CA SER A 253 -10.02 -28.94 14.78
C SER A 253 -9.85 -30.30 14.08
N THR A 254 -9.38 -30.27 12.84
CA THR A 254 -8.86 -31.46 12.16
C THR A 254 -7.50 -31.08 11.57
N PRO A 255 -6.40 -31.72 11.99
CA PRO A 255 -5.08 -31.37 11.48
C PRO A 255 -4.98 -31.81 10.01
N ILE A 256 -4.76 -30.87 9.10
CA ILE A 256 -4.30 -31.21 7.75
C ILE A 256 -2.80 -31.47 7.86
N THR A 257 -2.43 -32.74 7.86
CA THR A 257 -1.04 -33.20 7.70
C THR A 257 -0.47 -32.65 6.39
N LEU A 258 0.52 -31.77 6.50
CA LEU A 258 1.38 -31.36 5.38
C LEU A 258 2.07 -32.61 4.82
N SER A 259 1.59 -33.10 3.68
CA SER A 259 2.37 -34.00 2.85
C SER A 259 3.27 -33.15 1.97
N LEU A 260 4.56 -33.22 2.25
CA LEU A 260 5.64 -32.74 1.39
C LEU A 260 5.49 -33.36 -0.01
N ILE A 261 5.24 -32.54 -1.02
CA ILE A 261 5.51 -32.91 -2.40
C ILE A 261 6.85 -32.28 -2.77
N HIS A 262 7.90 -33.09 -2.70
CA HIS A 262 9.15 -32.79 -3.40
C HIS A 262 8.91 -32.99 -4.89
N ILE A 263 9.18 -31.95 -5.69
CA ILE A 263 9.39 -32.10 -7.12
C ILE A 263 10.86 -31.76 -7.37
N SER A 264 11.59 -32.81 -7.75
CA SER A 264 12.91 -32.80 -8.37
C SER A 264 12.88 -32.15 -9.75
#